data_AF-A0A8S1XZD5-F1
#
_entry.id   AF-A0A8S1XZD5-F1
#
_cell.length_a   1.000
_cell.length_b   1.000
_cell.length_c   1.000
_cell.angle_alpha   90.00
_cell.angle_beta   90.00
_cell.angle_gamma   90.00
#
_symmetry.space_group_name_H-M   'P 1'
#
loop_
_entity.id
_entity.type
_entity.pdbx_description
1 polymer ?
#
loop_
_entity_poly.entity_id
_entity_poly.type
_entity_poly.pdbx_seq_one_letter_code
_entity_poly.pdbx_strand_id
1 'polypeptide(L)'
;MLKFCYYSQEVYTFQNEDNLIKSFSLDYFQSGKLDIPNKIITYTINHSRCIRLSDLIFYIDIDFVRIQFGSFLNLILSLLEKVEYIESEGLQHEYLDMNRIWLYFQEDGQYPGLIYQLLDYSIHFTGYSCPLDKGNRVKQKASIEIKQIISEIIDKCYNRIRINQKKNKDKNTSLYKQVIQQIQSLCKSNSSNEAIIFYIQEIIDQYKIDQQKKSKHFKLLDIDDTDIDPIRQKAVDKVNNVIKQIIEIGNKYGQVYIELLLQDIIQSMTQNLKTFKFDPQYCENYAQIKFKRLENKELELKQLVAGQIKDQILFSLQKYEKDYKFNIDEEEINYLQCQIVDSILQSPEVKHFYNTYWFQKDDQINYYIYAAISNIQQSIIQDEVESLFMLQILQLVDDL
;
A
#
# COMPACT_ATOMS: atom_id res chain seq x y z
N MET A 1 -16.72 -12.25 9.17
CA MET A 1 -15.53 -11.36 9.13
C MET A 1 -14.36 -12.15 8.60
N LEU A 2 -13.53 -11.52 7.76
CA LEU A 2 -12.29 -12.15 7.27
C LEU A 2 -11.14 -11.88 8.26
N LYS A 3 -10.25 -12.84 8.46
CA LYS A 3 -9.16 -12.75 9.46
C LYS A 3 -7.79 -12.65 8.81
N PHE A 4 -7.43 -11.46 8.33
CA PHE A 4 -6.11 -11.18 7.77
C PHE A 4 -5.11 -10.83 8.90
N CYS A 5 -4.72 -11.82 9.69
CA CYS A 5 -3.87 -11.61 10.87
C CYS A 5 -2.37 -11.76 10.52
N TYR A 6 -1.77 -10.73 9.95
CA TYR A 6 -0.33 -10.66 9.68
C TYR A 6 0.19 -9.21 9.77
N TYR A 7 1.51 -9.07 9.79
CA TYR A 7 2.17 -7.77 9.74
C TYR A 7 2.86 -7.59 8.39
N SER A 8 2.86 -6.36 7.89
CA SER A 8 3.73 -5.96 6.78
C SER A 8 4.49 -4.69 7.11
N GLN A 9 5.46 -4.36 6.27
CA GLN A 9 6.23 -3.12 6.32
C GLN A 9 6.06 -2.37 5.01
N GLU A 10 5.66 -1.11 5.12
CA GLU A 10 5.65 -0.16 4.01
C GLU A 10 6.78 0.83 4.18
N VAL A 11 7.61 0.96 3.16
CA VAL A 11 8.79 1.82 3.16
C VAL A 11 8.55 2.98 2.21
N TYR A 12 8.78 4.21 2.65
CA TYR A 12 8.69 5.39 1.81
C TYR A 12 9.89 6.30 2.05
N THR A 13 10.24 7.10 1.04
CA THR A 13 11.18 8.21 1.21
C THR A 13 10.43 9.49 1.54
N PHE A 14 11.13 10.45 2.13
CA PHE A 14 10.61 11.79 2.36
C PHE A 14 11.64 12.85 1.94
N GLN A 15 11.14 14.01 1.51
CA GLN A 15 12.00 15.16 1.20
C GLN A 15 11.95 16.24 2.27
N ASN A 16 10.83 16.35 2.98
CA ASN A 16 10.58 17.37 3.99
C ASN A 16 10.25 16.69 5.32
N GLU A 17 11.20 16.75 6.25
CA GLU A 17 11.08 16.17 7.59
C GLU A 17 9.95 16.82 8.39
N ASP A 18 9.79 18.15 8.33
CA ASP A 18 8.74 18.87 9.05
C ASP A 18 7.34 18.42 8.60
N ASN A 19 7.13 18.25 7.30
CA ASN A 19 5.88 17.76 6.74
C ASN A 19 5.59 16.31 7.20
N LEU A 20 6.63 15.49 7.33
CA LEU A 20 6.52 14.12 7.82
C LEU A 20 6.23 14.05 9.32
N ILE A 21 6.90 14.84 10.14
CA ILE A 21 6.64 14.94 11.58
C ILE A 21 5.22 15.45 11.81
N LYS A 22 4.81 16.47 11.05
CA LYS A 22 3.46 17.00 11.09
C LYS A 22 2.41 15.95 10.70
N SER A 23 2.67 15.14 9.67
CA SER A 23 1.73 14.08 9.29
C SER A 23 1.53 13.06 10.40
N PHE A 24 2.58 12.66 11.12
CA PHE A 24 2.43 11.78 12.27
C PHE A 24 1.55 12.35 13.39
N SER A 25 1.67 13.65 13.65
CA SER A 25 0.86 14.34 14.66
C SER A 25 -0.63 14.42 14.30
N LEU A 26 -0.94 14.40 13.00
CA LEU A 26 -2.30 14.56 12.47
C LEU A 26 -2.98 13.22 12.15
N ASP A 27 -2.20 12.22 11.75
CA ASP A 27 -2.72 10.97 11.25
C ASP A 27 -2.72 9.86 12.32
N TYR A 28 -1.92 9.95 13.38
CA TYR A 28 -1.81 8.92 14.45
C TYR A 28 -1.70 7.47 13.94
N PHE A 29 -1.24 7.27 12.70
CA PHE A 29 -1.27 5.98 12.02
C PHE A 29 -0.03 5.13 12.36
N GLN A 30 -0.15 4.30 13.40
CA GLN A 30 0.85 3.32 13.84
C GLN A 30 2.28 3.87 14.02
N SER A 31 3.20 3.06 14.56
CA SER A 31 4.58 3.47 14.81
C SER A 31 5.40 3.41 13.52
N GLY A 32 5.67 4.56 12.91
CA GLY A 32 6.68 4.67 11.85
C GLY A 32 8.09 4.77 12.44
N LYS A 33 9.04 4.00 11.92
CA LYS A 33 10.46 4.17 12.24
C LYS A 33 11.07 5.14 11.24
N LEU A 34 11.57 6.26 11.77
CA LEU A 34 12.29 7.28 11.00
C LEU A 34 13.78 6.94 10.90
N ASP A 35 14.31 7.02 9.69
CA ASP A 35 15.73 7.00 9.37
C ASP A 35 16.07 8.32 8.69
N ILE A 36 16.47 9.31 9.50
CA ILE A 36 16.75 10.68 9.05
C ILE A 36 17.94 10.73 8.09
N PRO A 37 19.09 10.07 8.37
CA PRO A 37 20.23 10.07 7.45
C PRO A 37 19.86 9.65 6.03
N ASN A 38 19.07 8.58 5.91
CA ASN A 38 18.67 8.05 4.61
C ASN A 38 17.38 8.70 4.06
N LYS A 39 16.68 9.53 4.86
CA LYS A 39 15.38 10.13 4.54
C LYS A 39 14.28 9.10 4.27
N ILE A 40 14.21 8.09 5.13
CA ILE A 40 13.27 6.98 5.03
C ILE A 40 12.36 6.89 6.24
N ILE A 41 11.16 6.42 5.95
CA ILE A 41 10.18 6.02 6.94
C ILE A 41 9.69 4.61 6.64
N THR A 42 9.72 3.78 7.66
CA THR A 42 9.15 2.43 7.63
C THR A 42 7.93 2.35 8.53
N TYR A 43 6.76 2.16 7.95
CA TYR A 43 5.53 1.88 8.68
C TYR A 43 5.42 0.37 8.90
N THR A 44 5.26 -0.05 10.16
CA THR A 44 4.83 -1.42 10.44
C THR A 44 3.31 -1.43 10.46
N ILE A 45 2.70 -2.24 9.60
CA ILE A 45 1.27 -2.30 9.36
C ILE A 45 0.70 -3.58 9.98
N ASN A 46 -0.27 -3.42 10.87
CA ASN A 46 -1.04 -4.53 11.43
C ASN A 46 -2.33 -4.80 10.64
N HIS A 47 -2.31 -5.77 9.71
CA HIS A 47 -3.46 -6.13 8.85
C HIS A 47 -4.64 -6.73 9.61
N SER A 48 -4.49 -7.09 10.89
CA SER A 48 -5.66 -7.48 11.70
C SER A 48 -6.59 -6.30 12.02
N ARG A 49 -6.08 -5.06 11.87
CA ARG A 49 -6.78 -3.82 12.20
C ARG A 49 -6.79 -2.80 11.07
N CYS A 50 -6.29 -3.14 9.89
CA CYS A 50 -6.41 -2.24 8.76
C CYS A 50 -6.44 -2.97 7.42
N ILE A 51 -7.02 -2.31 6.43
CA ILE A 51 -6.99 -2.73 5.03
C ILE A 51 -6.55 -1.53 4.18
N ARG A 52 -5.68 -1.79 3.19
CA ARG A 52 -5.33 -0.81 2.17
C ARG A 52 -6.54 -0.56 1.27
N LEU A 53 -6.78 0.67 0.85
CA LEU A 53 -7.95 1.01 0.04
C LEU A 53 -7.95 0.22 -1.28
N SER A 54 -6.80 0.10 -1.96
CA SER A 54 -6.68 -0.70 -3.18
C SER A 54 -7.10 -2.16 -3.00
N ASP A 55 -6.70 -2.80 -1.89
CA ASP A 55 -7.09 -4.18 -1.56
C ASP A 55 -8.60 -4.30 -1.31
N LEU A 56 -9.19 -3.34 -0.58
CA LEU A 56 -10.63 -3.31 -0.35
C LEU A 56 -11.41 -3.20 -1.66
N ILE A 57 -11.02 -2.27 -2.54
CA ILE A 57 -11.67 -2.04 -3.83
C ILE A 57 -11.55 -3.27 -4.72
N PHE A 58 -10.38 -3.92 -4.75
CA PHE A 58 -10.20 -5.18 -5.45
C PHE A 58 -11.16 -6.27 -4.91
N TYR A 59 -11.26 -6.43 -3.59
CA TYR A 59 -12.14 -7.44 -3.00
C TYR A 59 -13.63 -7.16 -3.25
N ILE A 60 -14.04 -5.89 -3.35
CA ILE A 60 -15.41 -5.53 -3.72
C ILE A 60 -15.65 -5.82 -5.21
N ASP A 61 -14.73 -5.44 -6.09
CA ASP A 61 -14.83 -5.60 -7.54
C ASP A 61 -15.00 -7.06 -7.97
N ILE A 62 -14.26 -7.97 -7.34
CA ILE A 62 -14.40 -9.41 -7.62
C ILE A 62 -15.64 -10.03 -6.95
N ASP A 63 -16.47 -9.27 -6.22
CA ASP A 63 -17.58 -9.74 -5.38
C ASP A 63 -17.11 -10.64 -4.21
N PHE A 64 -15.89 -10.48 -3.70
CA PHE A 64 -15.45 -11.24 -2.52
C PHE A 64 -16.03 -10.61 -1.25
N VAL A 65 -15.78 -9.31 -1.07
CA VAL A 65 -16.30 -8.50 0.03
C VAL A 65 -17.63 -7.85 -0.37
N ARG A 66 -18.59 -7.84 0.56
CA ARG A 66 -19.87 -7.16 0.37
C ARG A 66 -19.95 -5.87 1.18
N ILE A 67 -20.30 -4.79 0.50
CA ILE A 67 -20.55 -3.48 1.10
C ILE A 67 -21.96 -3.00 0.79
N GLN A 68 -22.63 -2.43 1.79
CA GLN A 68 -23.93 -1.77 1.64
C GLN A 68 -23.75 -0.43 0.95
N PHE A 69 -24.80 0.08 0.30
CA PHE A 69 -24.72 1.36 -0.39
C PHE A 69 -24.45 2.52 0.58
N GLY A 70 -25.08 2.51 1.77
CA GLY A 70 -24.77 3.47 2.83
C GLY A 70 -23.30 3.45 3.25
N SER A 71 -22.73 2.26 3.48
CA SER A 71 -21.31 2.11 3.81
C SER A 71 -20.38 2.55 2.68
N PHE A 72 -20.79 2.36 1.43
CA PHE A 72 -20.05 2.84 0.26
C PHE A 72 -20.04 4.37 0.17
N LEU A 73 -21.18 5.02 0.42
CA LEU A 73 -21.24 6.49 0.51
C LEU A 73 -20.41 7.03 1.68
N ASN A 74 -20.44 6.36 2.83
CA ASN A 74 -19.61 6.73 3.99
C ASN A 74 -18.11 6.61 3.70
N LEU A 75 -17.68 5.64 2.88
CA LEU A 75 -16.29 5.55 2.44
C LEU A 75 -15.88 6.77 1.63
N ILE A 76 -16.68 7.14 0.62
CA ILE A 76 -16.43 8.32 -0.21
C ILE A 76 -16.41 9.59 0.66
N LEU A 77 -17.36 9.71 1.58
CA LEU A 77 -17.45 10.83 2.51
C LEU A 77 -16.20 10.94 3.38
N SER A 78 -15.80 9.85 4.03
CA SER A 78 -14.64 9.81 4.93
C SER A 78 -13.32 10.13 4.21
N LEU A 79 -13.20 9.73 2.95
CA LEU A 79 -12.05 10.05 2.11
C LEU A 79 -11.96 11.56 1.83
N LEU A 80 -13.08 12.20 1.45
CA LEU A 80 -13.14 13.64 1.20
C LEU A 80 -12.89 14.43 2.48
N GLU A 81 -13.57 14.08 3.58
CA GLU A 81 -13.41 14.75 4.88
C GLU A 81 -11.97 14.65 5.39
N LYS A 82 -11.29 13.51 5.18
CA LYS A 82 -9.88 13.37 5.54
C LYS A 82 -8.98 14.32 4.76
N VAL A 83 -9.21 14.47 3.46
CA VAL A 83 -8.43 15.39 2.61
C VAL A 83 -8.65 16.84 3.04
N GLU A 84 -9.90 17.24 3.27
CA GLU A 84 -10.21 18.59 3.76
C GLU A 84 -9.53 18.86 5.11
N TYR A 85 -9.59 17.89 6.03
CA TYR A 85 -8.94 18.01 7.32
C TYR A 85 -7.43 18.24 7.19
N ILE A 86 -6.71 17.40 6.44
CA ILE A 86 -5.25 17.55 6.31
C ILE A 86 -4.86 18.86 5.60
N GLU A 87 -5.62 19.29 4.58
CA GLU A 87 -5.34 20.54 3.86
C GLU A 87 -5.63 21.76 4.76
N SER A 88 -6.67 21.72 5.59
CA SER A 88 -7.00 22.78 6.56
C SER A 88 -5.92 22.94 7.65
N GLU A 89 -5.27 21.84 8.02
CA GLU A 89 -4.12 21.83 8.92
C GLU A 89 -2.82 22.24 8.20
N GLY A 90 -2.86 22.51 6.89
CA GLY A 90 -1.71 22.92 6.08
C GLY A 90 -0.73 21.78 5.81
N LEU A 91 -1.21 20.54 5.72
CA LEU A 91 -0.45 19.36 5.33
C LEU A 91 -0.70 19.07 3.84
N GLN A 92 0.36 18.86 3.06
CA GLN A 92 0.23 18.55 1.64
C GLN A 92 0.60 17.09 1.38
N HIS A 93 -0.32 16.36 0.74
CA HIS A 93 -0.09 14.99 0.25
C HIS A 93 0.01 15.01 -1.29
N GLU A 94 1.23 14.98 -1.81
CA GLU A 94 1.52 15.28 -3.22
C GLU A 94 1.44 14.06 -4.15
N TYR A 95 1.35 12.88 -3.56
CA TYR A 95 1.39 11.59 -4.23
C TYR A 95 0.21 10.71 -3.78
N LEU A 96 -0.96 11.28 -3.48
CA LEU A 96 -2.07 10.48 -2.94
C LEU A 96 -2.54 9.46 -3.98
N ASP A 97 -2.60 8.18 -3.60
CA ASP A 97 -3.21 7.12 -4.41
C ASP A 97 -3.85 6.06 -3.51
N MET A 98 -4.59 5.12 -4.10
CA MET A 98 -5.28 4.06 -3.34
C MET A 98 -4.34 3.14 -2.54
N ASN A 99 -3.04 3.08 -2.87
CA ASN A 99 -2.09 2.25 -2.14
C ASN A 99 -1.56 2.94 -0.87
N ARG A 100 -1.67 4.28 -0.82
CA ARG A 100 -1.27 5.12 0.30
C ARG A 100 -2.42 5.44 1.26
N ILE A 101 -3.62 4.91 1.01
CA ILE A 101 -4.80 5.12 1.86
C ILE A 101 -5.12 3.84 2.62
N TRP A 102 -5.26 3.96 3.93
CA TRP A 102 -5.55 2.87 4.84
C TRP A 102 -6.83 3.13 5.61
N LEU A 103 -7.69 2.12 5.69
CA LEU A 103 -8.82 2.10 6.61
C LEU A 103 -8.36 1.39 7.88
N TYR A 104 -8.30 2.09 9.00
CA TYR A 104 -7.93 1.53 10.30
C TYR A 104 -9.17 1.31 11.16
N PHE A 105 -9.36 0.06 11.61
CA PHE A 105 -10.53 -0.39 12.36
C PHE A 105 -10.32 -0.19 13.87
N GLN A 106 -11.29 0.46 14.51
CA GLN A 106 -11.19 0.88 15.91
C GLN A 106 -11.30 -0.31 16.88
N GLU A 107 -12.11 -1.31 16.56
CA GLU A 107 -12.29 -2.50 17.39
C GLU A 107 -11.63 -3.74 16.77
N ASP A 108 -11.02 -4.57 17.63
CA ASP A 108 -10.47 -5.85 17.22
C ASP A 108 -11.55 -6.73 16.60
N GLY A 109 -11.28 -7.22 15.39
CA GLY A 109 -12.19 -8.09 14.65
C GLY A 109 -13.16 -7.36 13.72
N GLN A 110 -13.22 -6.03 13.72
CA GLN A 110 -13.89 -5.28 12.65
C GLN A 110 -13.06 -5.36 11.37
N TYR A 111 -13.51 -6.19 10.40
CA TYR A 111 -12.86 -6.33 9.10
C TYR A 111 -13.90 -6.67 8.04
N PRO A 112 -13.81 -6.13 6.81
CA PRO A 112 -14.72 -6.46 5.72
C PRO A 112 -14.90 -7.96 5.50
N GLY A 113 -16.07 -8.38 5.03
CA GLY A 113 -16.39 -9.79 4.95
C GLY A 113 -17.25 -10.20 3.77
N LEU A 114 -17.45 -11.51 3.67
CA LEU A 114 -18.33 -12.14 2.67
C LEU A 114 -19.81 -11.73 2.83
N ILE A 115 -20.19 -11.30 4.03
CA ILE A 115 -21.54 -10.86 4.39
C ILE A 115 -21.49 -9.39 4.79
N TYR A 116 -22.61 -8.70 4.66
CA TYR A 116 -22.72 -7.30 5.08
C TYR A 116 -22.35 -7.14 6.56
N GLN A 117 -21.43 -6.21 6.80
CA GLN A 117 -20.94 -5.83 8.12
C GLN A 117 -20.86 -4.31 8.17
N LEU A 118 -21.29 -3.75 9.29
CA LEU A 118 -20.97 -2.38 9.64
C LEU A 118 -19.54 -2.39 10.19
N LEU A 119 -18.72 -1.48 9.69
CA LEU A 119 -17.30 -1.38 10.04
C LEU A 119 -17.07 0.02 10.58
N ASP A 120 -16.46 0.16 11.75
CA ASP A 120 -16.04 1.46 12.28
C ASP A 120 -14.56 1.67 11.98
N TYR A 121 -14.25 2.72 11.21
CA TYR A 121 -12.89 2.96 10.75
C TYR A 121 -12.56 4.45 10.65
N SER A 122 -11.26 4.73 10.76
CA SER A 122 -10.64 6.01 10.41
C SER A 122 -9.82 5.87 9.13
N ILE A 123 -9.76 6.94 8.34
CA ILE A 123 -8.90 7.03 7.16
C ILE A 123 -7.54 7.59 7.55
N HIS A 124 -6.49 6.90 7.10
CA HIS A 124 -5.11 7.29 7.30
C HIS A 124 -4.33 7.29 5.99
N PHE A 125 -3.38 8.21 5.85
CA PHE A 125 -2.51 8.28 4.68
C PHE A 125 -1.06 7.94 5.04
N THR A 126 -0.34 7.37 4.07
CA THR A 126 1.11 7.09 4.14
C THR A 126 1.82 7.69 2.93
N GLY A 127 3.13 7.90 3.01
CA GLY A 127 3.90 8.33 1.82
C GLY A 127 3.62 9.76 1.33
N TYR A 128 3.30 10.69 2.24
CA TYR A 128 2.99 12.10 1.97
C TYR A 128 3.96 12.82 1.01
N SER A 129 5.25 12.51 1.09
CA SER A 129 6.32 13.18 0.33
C SER A 129 7.20 12.19 -0.43
N CYS A 130 6.62 11.07 -0.89
CA CYS A 130 7.35 9.95 -1.49
C CYS A 130 7.21 9.91 -3.03
N PRO A 131 8.22 10.39 -3.79
CA PRO A 131 8.27 10.31 -5.25
C PRO A 131 8.91 9.01 -5.79
N LEU A 132 9.00 7.92 -5.02
CA LEU A 132 9.81 6.74 -5.40
C LEU A 132 9.51 6.20 -6.81
N ASP A 133 8.25 6.28 -7.25
CA ASP A 133 7.89 6.10 -8.65
C ASP A 133 8.05 7.44 -9.41
N LYS A 134 9.28 7.73 -9.86
CA LYS A 134 9.58 8.86 -10.75
C LYS A 134 9.10 8.63 -12.20
N GLY A 135 8.12 7.76 -12.42
CA GLY A 135 7.28 7.87 -13.62
C GLY A 135 6.73 9.30 -13.74
N ASN A 136 6.22 9.68 -14.91
CA ASN A 136 5.67 11.03 -15.21
C ASN A 136 4.46 11.45 -14.34
N ARG A 137 4.32 10.98 -13.08
CA ARG A 137 3.31 11.43 -12.14
C ARG A 137 3.58 12.90 -11.82
N VAL A 138 2.74 13.73 -12.40
CA VAL A 138 2.71 15.16 -12.11
C VAL A 138 2.25 15.31 -10.67
N LYS A 139 3.08 15.95 -9.84
CA LYS A 139 2.72 16.36 -8.48
C LYS A 139 1.36 17.06 -8.50
N GLN A 140 0.40 16.51 -7.78
CA GLN A 140 -0.97 17.00 -7.77
C GLN A 140 -1.47 17.17 -6.34
N LYS A 141 -2.37 18.14 -6.13
CA LYS A 141 -2.98 18.36 -4.82
C LYS A 141 -3.87 17.18 -4.45
N ALA A 142 -3.86 16.81 -3.17
CA ALA A 142 -4.69 15.75 -2.61
C ALA A 142 -6.18 15.95 -2.92
N SER A 143 -6.67 17.19 -2.85
CA SER A 143 -8.05 17.58 -3.22
C SER A 143 -8.44 17.29 -4.67
N ILE A 144 -7.48 17.14 -5.58
CA ILE A 144 -7.74 16.72 -6.96
C ILE A 144 -7.61 15.21 -7.11
N GLU A 145 -6.53 14.62 -6.56
CA GLU A 145 -6.29 13.17 -6.58
C GLU A 145 -7.44 12.38 -5.97
N ILE A 146 -8.01 12.86 -4.85
CA ILE A 146 -9.11 12.17 -4.17
C ILE A 146 -10.36 12.03 -5.05
N LYS A 147 -10.63 13.01 -5.94
CA LYS A 147 -11.76 12.93 -6.88
C LYS A 147 -11.53 11.90 -7.98
N GLN A 148 -10.27 11.73 -8.41
CA GLN A 148 -9.89 10.67 -9.34
C GLN A 148 -10.05 9.30 -8.67
N ILE A 149 -9.53 9.15 -7.45
CA ILE A 149 -9.69 7.94 -6.63
C ILE A 149 -11.17 7.60 -6.45
N ILE A 150 -12.02 8.57 -6.09
CA ILE A 150 -13.48 8.35 -5.94
C ILE A 150 -14.11 7.89 -7.26
N SER A 151 -13.71 8.49 -8.38
CA SER A 151 -14.21 8.07 -9.69
C SER A 151 -13.83 6.62 -10.00
N GLU A 152 -12.59 6.22 -9.72
CA GLU A 152 -12.13 4.84 -9.88
C GLU A 152 -12.85 3.85 -8.95
N ILE A 153 -13.07 4.23 -7.69
CA ILE A 153 -13.84 3.44 -6.73
C ILE A 153 -15.24 3.17 -7.27
N ILE A 154 -15.90 4.21 -7.79
CA ILE A 154 -17.23 4.07 -8.38
C ILE A 154 -17.18 3.15 -9.60
N ASP A 155 -16.26 3.38 -10.54
CA ASP A 155 -16.19 2.60 -11.78
C ASP A 155 -15.97 1.10 -11.51
N LYS A 156 -15.15 0.75 -10.50
CA LYS A 156 -14.89 -0.65 -10.11
C LYS A 156 -16.03 -1.26 -9.29
N CYS A 157 -16.61 -0.52 -8.34
CA CYS A 157 -17.55 -1.08 -7.37
C CYS A 157 -19.03 -0.96 -7.78
N TYR A 158 -19.37 -0.09 -8.73
CA TYR A 158 -20.76 0.28 -9.01
C TYR A 158 -21.67 -0.91 -9.34
N ASN A 159 -21.19 -1.91 -10.09
CA ASN A 159 -22.01 -3.09 -10.44
C ASN A 159 -22.06 -4.14 -9.33
N ARG A 160 -21.33 -3.96 -8.23
CA ARG A 160 -21.20 -4.92 -7.12
C ARG A 160 -22.01 -4.54 -5.89
N ILE A 161 -22.36 -3.27 -5.76
CA ILE A 161 -23.21 -2.79 -4.68
C ILE A 161 -24.66 -3.18 -4.97
N ARG A 162 -25.24 -3.96 -4.06
CA ARG A 162 -26.65 -4.36 -4.14
C ARG A 162 -27.49 -3.44 -3.27
N ILE A 163 -28.68 -3.15 -3.78
CA ILE A 163 -29.70 -2.34 -3.13
C ILE A 163 -30.93 -3.20 -2.85
N ASN A 164 -31.71 -2.81 -1.86
CA ASN A 164 -32.95 -3.48 -1.50
C ASN A 164 -33.95 -3.43 -2.65
N GLN A 165 -34.36 -4.61 -3.15
CA GLN A 165 -35.34 -4.73 -4.23
C GLN A 165 -36.76 -5.09 -3.76
N LYS A 166 -36.97 -5.30 -2.45
CA LYS A 166 -38.21 -5.89 -1.93
C LYS A 166 -39.42 -4.96 -1.93
N LYS A 167 -39.22 -3.66 -1.73
CA LYS A 167 -40.35 -2.73 -1.56
C LYS A 167 -40.55 -1.72 -2.69
N ASN A 168 -39.55 -1.45 -3.54
CA ASN A 168 -39.66 -0.51 -4.67
C ASN A 168 -38.45 -0.64 -5.62
N LYS A 169 -38.32 -1.78 -6.32
CA LYS A 169 -37.12 -2.12 -7.12
C LYS A 169 -36.71 -1.04 -8.11
N ASP A 170 -37.63 -0.55 -8.94
CA ASP A 170 -37.30 0.40 -10.01
C ASP A 170 -36.91 1.78 -9.44
N LYS A 171 -37.62 2.24 -8.41
CA LYS A 171 -37.31 3.50 -7.71
C LYS A 171 -35.94 3.45 -7.04
N ASN A 172 -35.64 2.38 -6.31
CA ASN A 172 -34.37 2.23 -5.61
C ASN A 172 -33.21 2.12 -6.61
N THR A 173 -33.43 1.42 -7.74
CA THR A 173 -32.44 1.33 -8.82
C THR A 173 -32.21 2.70 -9.45
N SER A 174 -33.27 3.45 -9.74
CA SER A 174 -33.16 4.80 -10.29
C SER A 174 -32.39 5.72 -9.34
N LEU A 175 -32.71 5.70 -8.05
CA LEU A 175 -32.05 6.52 -7.04
C LEU A 175 -30.56 6.19 -6.93
N TYR A 176 -30.22 4.90 -6.84
CA TYR A 176 -28.82 4.45 -6.82
C TYR A 176 -28.03 5.00 -8.01
N LYS A 177 -28.58 4.86 -9.22
CA LYS A 177 -27.97 5.40 -10.44
C LYS A 177 -27.80 6.91 -10.39
N GLN A 178 -28.84 7.63 -9.98
CA GLN A 178 -28.82 9.09 -9.90
C GLN A 178 -27.76 9.59 -8.91
N VAL A 179 -27.70 9.00 -7.72
CA VAL A 179 -26.72 9.40 -6.70
C VAL A 179 -25.30 9.17 -7.19
N ILE A 180 -25.01 7.97 -7.72
CA ILE A 180 -23.68 7.65 -8.22
C ILE A 180 -23.28 8.55 -9.40
N GLN A 181 -24.19 8.75 -10.37
CA GLN A 181 -23.94 9.62 -11.52
C GLN A 181 -23.66 11.07 -11.09
N GLN A 182 -24.39 11.57 -10.08
CA GLN A 182 -24.18 12.91 -9.57
C GLN A 182 -22.82 13.04 -8.87
N ILE A 183 -22.42 12.07 -8.03
CA ILE A 183 -21.09 12.07 -7.40
C ILE A 183 -19.99 12.06 -8.47
N GLN A 184 -20.10 11.20 -9.48
CA GLN A 184 -19.14 11.17 -10.60
C GLN A 184 -19.11 12.50 -11.36
N SER A 185 -20.27 13.10 -11.63
CA SER A 185 -20.35 14.39 -12.32
C SER A 185 -19.66 15.49 -11.51
N LEU A 186 -19.89 15.53 -10.20
CA LEU A 186 -19.24 16.50 -9.31
C LEU A 186 -17.72 16.27 -9.27
N CYS A 187 -17.25 15.02 -9.16
CA CYS A 187 -15.82 14.69 -9.17
C CYS A 187 -15.12 15.07 -10.48
N LYS A 188 -15.80 14.97 -11.62
CA LYS A 188 -15.28 15.34 -12.95
C LYS A 188 -15.37 16.85 -13.24
N SER A 189 -16.09 17.59 -12.42
CA SER A 189 -16.25 19.04 -12.54
C SER A 189 -15.27 19.80 -11.64
N ASN A 190 -15.24 21.13 -11.76
CA ASN A 190 -14.50 22.01 -10.84
C ASN A 190 -15.20 22.21 -9.48
N SER A 191 -16.13 21.33 -9.10
CA SER A 191 -16.81 21.40 -7.79
C SER A 191 -15.81 21.21 -6.66
N SER A 192 -16.01 21.90 -5.54
CA SER A 192 -15.18 21.72 -4.34
C SER A 192 -15.48 20.40 -3.63
N ASN A 193 -14.58 19.93 -2.76
CA ASN A 193 -14.82 18.72 -1.98
C ASN A 193 -15.98 18.90 -1.02
N GLU A 194 -16.13 20.08 -0.43
CA GLU A 194 -17.21 20.43 0.49
C GLU A 194 -18.58 20.34 -0.18
N ALA A 195 -18.68 20.72 -1.47
CA ALA A 195 -19.92 20.56 -2.24
C ALA A 195 -20.29 19.08 -2.43
N ILE A 196 -19.30 18.21 -2.65
CA ILE A 196 -19.51 16.76 -2.78
C ILE A 196 -19.89 16.16 -1.41
N ILE A 197 -19.18 16.55 -0.35
CA ILE A 197 -19.47 16.17 1.04
C ILE A 197 -20.93 16.51 1.39
N PHE A 198 -21.33 17.76 1.15
CA PHE A 198 -22.69 18.23 1.43
C PHE A 198 -23.74 17.39 0.68
N TYR A 199 -23.54 17.16 -0.61
CA TYR A 199 -24.44 16.32 -1.41
C TYR A 199 -24.59 14.90 -0.84
N ILE A 200 -23.48 14.25 -0.48
CA ILE A 200 -23.51 12.89 0.07
C ILE A 200 -24.21 12.87 1.44
N GLN A 201 -23.93 13.85 2.30
CA GLN A 201 -24.54 13.97 3.63
C GLN A 201 -26.07 14.16 3.52
N GLU A 202 -26.55 14.99 2.59
CA GLU A 202 -27.99 15.16 2.35
C GLU A 202 -28.66 13.84 1.96
N ILE A 203 -28.06 13.07 1.05
CA ILE A 203 -28.57 11.75 0.67
C ILE A 203 -28.60 10.80 1.87
N ILE A 204 -27.51 10.73 2.64
CA ILE A 204 -27.44 9.87 3.82
C ILE A 204 -28.53 10.27 4.83
N ASP A 205 -28.73 11.56 5.09
CA ASP A 205 -29.72 12.02 6.06
C ASP A 205 -31.16 11.86 5.58
N GLN A 206 -31.40 11.96 4.28
CA GLN A 206 -32.72 11.73 3.68
C GLN A 206 -33.16 10.26 3.78
N TYR A 207 -32.21 9.32 3.62
CA TYR A 207 -32.52 7.90 3.50
C TYR A 207 -32.10 7.05 4.71
N LYS A 208 -31.52 7.65 5.76
CA LYS A 208 -31.15 6.91 6.98
C LYS A 208 -32.37 6.24 7.61
N ILE A 209 -32.17 5.01 8.08
CA ILE A 209 -33.16 4.32 8.89
C ILE A 209 -33.01 4.83 10.34
N ASP A 210 -34.09 5.37 10.91
CA ASP A 210 -34.12 5.93 12.27
C ASP A 210 -34.00 4.88 13.41
N GLN A 211 -33.59 3.65 13.08
CA GLN A 211 -33.54 2.54 14.02
C GLN A 211 -32.14 2.39 14.63
N GLN A 212 -32.00 2.94 15.85
CA GLN A 212 -31.03 2.62 16.90
C GLN A 212 -29.58 3.15 16.76
N LYS A 213 -29.28 4.19 17.54
CA LYS A 213 -28.17 4.40 18.53
C LYS A 213 -26.80 3.69 18.45
N LYS A 214 -26.46 2.84 17.48
CA LYS A 214 -25.30 1.93 17.61
C LYS A 214 -23.96 2.39 17.04
N SER A 215 -23.86 3.50 16.32
CA SER A 215 -22.60 4.25 16.20
C SER A 215 -22.87 5.66 15.67
N LYS A 216 -22.04 6.64 16.02
CA LYS A 216 -22.17 8.01 15.52
C LYS A 216 -21.78 8.16 14.03
N HIS A 217 -21.10 7.15 13.47
CA HIS A 217 -20.37 7.29 12.21
C HIS A 217 -20.94 6.46 11.05
N PHE A 218 -21.87 5.53 11.28
CA PHE A 218 -22.45 4.69 10.22
C PHE A 218 -23.97 4.71 10.23
N LYS A 219 -24.55 4.90 9.04
CA LYS A 219 -26.00 4.97 8.82
C LYS A 219 -26.41 3.96 7.75
N LEU A 220 -27.20 2.97 8.14
CA LEU A 220 -27.90 2.09 7.22
C LEU A 220 -28.99 2.89 6.51
N LEU A 221 -29.06 2.79 5.20
CA LEU A 221 -30.07 3.48 4.38
C LEU A 221 -31.26 2.55 4.12
N ASP A 222 -32.46 3.11 3.96
CA ASP A 222 -33.68 2.34 3.64
C ASP A 222 -33.58 1.56 2.31
N ILE A 223 -32.65 1.98 1.45
CA ILE A 223 -32.33 1.36 0.17
C ILE A 223 -31.22 0.31 0.24
N ASP A 224 -30.60 0.08 1.40
CA ASP A 224 -29.54 -0.91 1.56
C ASP A 224 -30.06 -2.34 1.49
N ASP A 225 -29.37 -3.19 0.72
CA ASP A 225 -29.60 -4.62 0.79
C ASP A 225 -29.13 -5.16 2.14
N THR A 226 -30.03 -5.84 2.86
CA THR A 226 -29.75 -6.50 4.14
C THR A 226 -29.89 -8.02 4.02
N ASP A 227 -30.08 -8.55 2.82
CA ASP A 227 -30.29 -9.98 2.63
C ASP A 227 -29.02 -10.78 2.91
N ILE A 228 -29.15 -11.71 3.86
CA ILE A 228 -28.08 -12.65 4.22
C ILE A 228 -28.04 -13.74 3.16
N ASP A 229 -26.98 -13.75 2.34
CA ASP A 229 -26.73 -14.83 1.38
C ASP A 229 -26.26 -16.09 2.13
N PRO A 230 -27.07 -17.17 2.17
CA PRO A 230 -26.76 -18.35 2.97
C PRO A 230 -25.49 -19.09 2.52
N ILE A 231 -25.14 -18.97 1.23
CA ILE A 231 -23.94 -19.60 0.68
C ILE A 231 -22.70 -18.93 1.26
N ARG A 232 -22.70 -17.60 1.25
CA ARG A 232 -21.61 -16.79 1.80
C ARG A 232 -21.49 -16.96 3.30
N GLN A 233 -22.63 -16.97 4.01
CA GLN A 233 -22.65 -17.21 5.46
C GLN A 233 -22.00 -18.55 5.82
N LYS A 234 -22.35 -19.64 5.11
CA LYS A 234 -21.76 -20.96 5.34
C LYS A 234 -20.27 -21.04 4.95
N ALA A 235 -19.82 -20.20 4.03
CA ALA A 235 -18.43 -20.19 3.55
C ALA A 235 -17.47 -19.43 4.48
N VAL A 236 -17.96 -18.57 5.39
CA VAL A 236 -17.12 -17.70 6.23
C VAL A 236 -16.00 -18.45 6.94
N ASP A 237 -16.32 -19.51 7.69
CA ASP A 237 -15.33 -20.24 8.48
C ASP A 237 -14.32 -20.96 7.59
N LYS A 238 -14.79 -21.54 6.49
CA LYS A 238 -13.94 -22.23 5.52
C LYS A 238 -12.97 -21.25 4.86
N VAL A 239 -13.44 -20.07 4.45
CA VAL A 239 -12.60 -19.02 3.84
C VAL A 239 -11.58 -18.49 4.87
N ASN A 240 -11.98 -18.28 6.12
CA ASN A 240 -11.06 -17.87 7.18
C ASN A 240 -9.97 -18.91 7.44
N ASN A 241 -10.31 -20.20 7.44
CA ASN A 241 -9.32 -21.26 7.59
C ASN A 241 -8.31 -21.26 6.42
N VAL A 242 -8.78 -20.99 5.20
CA VAL A 242 -7.88 -20.85 4.04
C VAL A 242 -6.98 -19.62 4.15
N ILE A 243 -7.52 -18.45 4.51
CA ILE A 243 -6.72 -17.24 4.73
C ILE A 243 -5.64 -17.49 5.79
N LYS A 244 -5.99 -18.16 6.90
CA LYS A 244 -5.04 -18.53 7.94
C LYS A 244 -3.91 -19.41 7.39
N GLN A 245 -4.24 -20.43 6.59
CA GLN A 245 -3.24 -21.30 5.97
C GLN A 245 -2.35 -20.56 4.96
N ILE A 246 -2.91 -19.63 4.19
CA ILE A 246 -2.14 -18.77 3.28
C ILE A 246 -1.14 -17.91 4.06
N ILE A 247 -1.56 -17.30 5.17
CA ILE A 247 -0.69 -16.51 6.03
C ILE A 247 0.41 -17.39 6.64
N GLU A 248 0.08 -18.58 7.14
CA GLU A 248 1.06 -19.53 7.68
C GLU A 248 2.11 -19.96 6.63
N ILE A 249 1.69 -20.20 5.38
CA ILE A 249 2.59 -20.50 4.27
C ILE A 249 3.45 -19.28 3.92
N GLY A 250 2.82 -18.12 3.73
CA GLY A 250 3.51 -16.89 3.33
C GLY A 250 4.51 -16.41 4.37
N ASN A 251 4.23 -16.58 5.66
CA ASN A 251 5.17 -16.27 6.76
C ASN A 251 6.50 -17.03 6.66
N LYS A 252 6.56 -18.19 5.97
CA LYS A 252 7.82 -18.92 5.73
C LYS A 252 8.72 -18.23 4.69
N TYR A 253 8.13 -17.42 3.82
CA TYR A 253 8.81 -16.81 2.66
C TYR A 253 8.90 -15.28 2.76
N GLY A 254 8.09 -14.64 3.62
CA GLY A 254 8.06 -13.20 3.84
C GLY A 254 6.73 -12.54 3.48
N GLN A 255 6.55 -11.29 3.90
CA GLN A 255 5.27 -10.56 3.80
C GLN A 255 4.71 -10.46 2.38
N VAL A 256 5.58 -10.23 1.38
CA VAL A 256 5.18 -10.04 -0.02
C VAL A 256 4.47 -11.26 -0.56
N TYR A 257 4.87 -12.45 -0.11
CA TYR A 257 4.26 -13.70 -0.53
C TYR A 257 2.88 -13.90 0.09
N ILE A 258 2.65 -13.39 1.31
CA ILE A 258 1.30 -13.38 1.89
C ILE A 258 0.38 -12.56 0.97
N GLU A 259 0.75 -11.32 0.65
CA GLU A 259 -0.05 -10.44 -0.20
C GLU A 259 -0.28 -11.03 -1.61
N LEU A 260 0.77 -11.55 -2.25
CA LEU A 260 0.66 -12.20 -3.57
C LEU A 260 -0.28 -13.41 -3.55
N LEU A 261 -0.12 -14.30 -2.57
CA LEU A 261 -0.96 -15.50 -2.43
C LEU A 261 -2.41 -15.12 -2.14
N LEU A 262 -2.65 -14.16 -1.25
CA LEU A 262 -3.99 -13.69 -0.94
C LEU A 262 -4.69 -13.16 -2.20
N GLN A 263 -4.02 -12.31 -2.98
CA GLN A 263 -4.58 -11.75 -4.21
C GLN A 263 -4.98 -12.83 -5.22
N ASP A 264 -4.08 -13.79 -5.51
CA ASP A 264 -4.31 -14.83 -6.52
C ASP A 264 -5.35 -15.87 -6.07
N ILE A 265 -5.31 -16.26 -4.79
CA ILE A 265 -6.18 -17.32 -4.26
C ILE A 265 -7.57 -16.77 -3.96
N ILE A 266 -7.70 -15.53 -3.46
CA ILE A 266 -9.01 -14.90 -3.23
C ILE A 266 -9.80 -14.78 -4.52
N GLN A 267 -9.15 -14.37 -5.62
CA GLN A 267 -9.80 -14.31 -6.93
C GLN A 267 -10.36 -15.69 -7.33
N SER A 268 -9.57 -16.75 -7.15
CA SER A 268 -9.97 -18.13 -7.46
C SER A 268 -11.10 -18.64 -6.55
N MET A 269 -11.06 -18.32 -5.24
CA MET A 269 -12.11 -18.68 -4.28
C MET A 269 -13.45 -18.02 -4.62
N THR A 270 -13.42 -16.76 -5.05
CA THR A 270 -14.63 -15.97 -5.27
C THR A 270 -15.47 -16.50 -6.43
N GLN A 271 -14.83 -17.08 -7.45
CA GLN A 271 -15.53 -17.71 -8.58
C GLN A 271 -16.39 -18.92 -8.17
N ASN A 272 -16.05 -19.63 -7.09
CA ASN A 272 -16.73 -20.86 -6.69
C ASN A 272 -16.82 -21.06 -5.17
N LEU A 273 -17.39 -20.09 -4.44
CA LEU A 273 -17.54 -20.13 -2.97
C LEU A 273 -18.22 -21.40 -2.42
N LYS A 274 -19.08 -22.07 -3.19
CA LYS A 274 -19.76 -23.32 -2.78
C LYS A 274 -18.84 -24.53 -2.76
N THR A 275 -17.97 -24.65 -3.75
CA THR A 275 -17.27 -25.89 -4.10
C THR A 275 -15.77 -25.75 -4.10
N PHE A 276 -15.22 -24.56 -3.82
CA PHE A 276 -13.78 -24.35 -3.83
C PHE A 276 -13.07 -25.37 -2.94
N LYS A 277 -11.99 -25.94 -3.46
CA LYS A 277 -11.08 -26.79 -2.69
C LYS A 277 -9.78 -26.01 -2.56
N PHE A 278 -9.29 -25.92 -1.34
CA PHE A 278 -7.97 -25.38 -1.07
C PHE A 278 -7.02 -26.55 -0.91
N ASP A 279 -5.95 -26.55 -1.69
CA ASP A 279 -4.85 -27.48 -1.57
C ASP A 279 -3.65 -26.72 -0.99
N PRO A 280 -3.33 -26.91 0.30
CA PRO A 280 -2.20 -26.25 0.94
C PRO A 280 -0.88 -26.60 0.27
N GLN A 281 -0.72 -27.84 -0.22
CA GLN A 281 0.52 -28.29 -0.84
C GLN A 281 0.74 -27.60 -2.19
N TYR A 282 -0.32 -27.44 -2.97
CA TYR A 282 -0.27 -26.65 -4.21
C TYR A 282 0.15 -25.21 -3.92
N CYS A 283 -0.45 -24.58 -2.90
CA CYS A 283 -0.14 -23.20 -2.53
C CYS A 283 1.29 -23.04 -2.02
N GLU A 284 1.77 -23.97 -1.20
CA GLU A 284 3.15 -23.99 -0.71
C GLU A 284 4.15 -24.16 -1.86
N ASN A 285 3.89 -25.09 -2.79
CA ASN A 285 4.72 -25.28 -3.98
C ASN A 285 4.74 -24.00 -4.85
N TYR A 286 3.59 -23.34 -5.04
CA TYR A 286 3.49 -22.09 -5.78
C TYR A 286 4.29 -20.97 -5.10
N ALA A 287 4.14 -20.81 -3.77
CA ALA A 287 4.87 -19.84 -2.97
C ALA A 287 6.38 -20.07 -3.08
N GLN A 288 6.84 -21.32 -2.95
CA GLN A 288 8.25 -21.69 -3.07
C GLN A 288 8.83 -21.36 -4.45
N ILE A 289 8.09 -21.67 -5.53
CA ILE A 289 8.52 -21.34 -6.90
C ILE A 289 8.65 -19.83 -7.08
N LYS A 290 7.68 -19.05 -6.58
CA LYS A 290 7.72 -17.59 -6.65
C LYS A 290 8.85 -17.01 -5.81
N PHE A 291 9.07 -17.56 -4.61
CA PHE A 291 10.17 -17.18 -3.72
C PHE A 291 11.53 -17.35 -4.41
N LYS A 292 11.81 -18.56 -4.89
CA LYS A 292 13.05 -18.88 -5.60
C LYS A 292 13.27 -18.03 -6.85
N ARG A 293 12.20 -17.68 -7.58
CA ARG A 293 12.29 -16.78 -8.74
C ARG A 293 12.73 -15.37 -8.35
N LEU A 294 12.27 -14.86 -7.21
CA LEU A 294 12.68 -13.55 -6.72
C LEU A 294 14.13 -13.57 -6.22
N GLU A 295 14.53 -14.60 -5.47
CA GLU A 295 15.94 -14.78 -5.07
C GLU A 295 16.87 -14.80 -6.29
N ASN A 296 16.51 -15.54 -7.34
CA ASN A 296 17.28 -15.58 -8.57
C ASN A 296 17.37 -14.20 -9.25
N LYS A 297 16.27 -13.44 -9.30
CA LYS A 297 16.27 -12.08 -9.85
C LYS A 297 17.14 -11.12 -9.05
N GLU A 298 17.11 -11.22 -7.72
CA GLU A 298 17.96 -10.41 -6.84
C GLU A 298 19.44 -10.75 -7.06
N LEU A 299 19.78 -12.02 -7.24
CA LEU A 299 21.14 -12.45 -7.57
C LEU A 299 21.59 -11.96 -8.95
N GLU A 300 20.74 -12.05 -9.96
CA GLU A 300 21.01 -11.51 -11.30
C GLU A 300 21.26 -10.00 -11.25
N LEU A 301 20.44 -9.27 -10.50
CA LEU A 301 20.62 -7.84 -10.28
C LEU A 301 21.93 -7.55 -9.55
N LYS A 302 22.27 -8.33 -8.51
CA LYS A 302 23.54 -8.19 -7.77
C LYS A 302 24.75 -8.27 -8.70
N GLN A 303 24.76 -9.25 -9.60
CA GLN A 303 25.82 -9.41 -10.59
C GLN A 303 25.89 -8.24 -11.58
N LEU A 304 24.73 -7.77 -12.03
CA LEU A 304 24.64 -6.66 -12.97
C LEU A 304 25.08 -5.33 -12.35
N VAL A 305 24.65 -5.02 -11.13
CA VAL A 305 25.08 -3.82 -10.38
C VAL A 305 26.58 -3.87 -10.13
N ALA A 306 27.11 -5.02 -9.67
CA ALA A 306 28.55 -5.19 -9.47
C ALA A 306 29.36 -4.85 -10.74
N GLY A 307 28.90 -5.33 -11.90
CA GLY A 307 29.51 -5.01 -13.18
C GLY A 307 29.45 -3.53 -13.56
N GLN A 308 28.35 -2.84 -13.24
CA GLN A 308 28.14 -1.43 -13.60
C GLN A 308 28.97 -0.45 -12.75
N ILE A 309 29.19 -0.77 -11.47
CA ILE A 309 29.85 0.15 -10.54
C ILE A 309 31.37 -0.04 -10.46
N LYS A 310 31.91 -1.15 -10.99
CA LYS A 310 33.33 -1.51 -10.86
C LYS A 310 34.26 -0.37 -11.29
N ASP A 311 34.05 0.17 -12.48
CA ASP A 311 34.90 1.25 -13.02
C ASP A 311 34.74 2.56 -12.23
N GLN A 312 33.56 2.80 -11.66
CA GLN A 312 33.30 3.98 -10.83
C GLN A 312 34.02 3.90 -9.48
N ILE A 313 34.10 2.70 -8.89
CA ILE A 313 34.88 2.44 -7.67
C ILE A 313 36.36 2.71 -7.96
N LEU A 314 36.91 2.12 -9.02
CA LEU A 314 38.31 2.30 -9.40
C LEU A 314 38.65 3.78 -9.65
N PHE A 315 37.78 4.49 -10.37
CA PHE A 315 37.94 5.92 -10.59
C PHE A 315 37.92 6.74 -9.29
N SER A 316 37.07 6.36 -8.33
CA SER A 316 36.95 7.05 -7.05
C SER A 316 38.17 6.78 -6.15
N LEU A 317 38.63 5.53 -6.06
CA LEU A 317 39.87 5.16 -5.36
C LEU A 317 41.07 5.98 -5.88
N GLN A 318 41.24 6.06 -7.20
CA GLN A 318 42.32 6.83 -7.84
C GLN A 318 42.29 8.33 -7.51
N LYS A 319 41.15 8.91 -7.17
CA LYS A 319 41.09 10.29 -6.71
C LYS A 319 41.68 10.42 -5.30
N TYR A 320 41.29 9.56 -4.38
CA TYR A 320 41.74 9.58 -2.99
C TYR A 320 43.21 9.18 -2.85
N GLU A 321 43.71 8.25 -3.68
CA GLU A 321 45.13 7.86 -3.68
C GLU A 321 46.07 9.04 -3.96
N LYS A 322 45.63 10.06 -4.72
CA LYS A 322 46.43 11.25 -4.99
C LYS A 322 46.74 12.05 -3.72
N ASP A 323 45.82 12.03 -2.77
CA ASP A 323 45.89 12.82 -1.55
C ASP A 323 46.56 12.04 -0.41
N TYR A 324 46.27 10.73 -0.29
CA TYR A 324 46.69 9.92 0.87
C TYR A 324 47.78 8.89 0.58
N LYS A 325 48.00 8.50 -0.68
CA LYS A 325 49.03 7.53 -1.11
C LYS A 325 48.98 6.14 -0.43
N PHE A 326 47.84 5.74 0.12
CA PHE A 326 47.62 4.35 0.52
C PHE A 326 47.60 3.45 -0.73
N ASN A 327 48.10 2.22 -0.58
CA ASN A 327 48.09 1.23 -1.65
C ASN A 327 46.96 0.23 -1.34
N ILE A 328 45.85 0.33 -2.08
CA ILE A 328 44.68 -0.53 -1.89
C ILE A 328 44.83 -1.78 -2.77
N ASP A 329 44.76 -2.97 -2.17
CA ASP A 329 44.96 -4.22 -2.91
C ASP A 329 43.67 -4.76 -3.56
N GLU A 330 43.81 -5.84 -4.35
CA GLU A 330 42.67 -6.45 -5.07
C GLU A 330 41.64 -7.09 -4.12
N GLU A 331 42.06 -7.60 -2.96
CA GLU A 331 41.14 -8.18 -1.98
C GLU A 331 40.29 -7.09 -1.33
N GLU A 332 40.91 -5.95 -0.97
CA GLU A 332 40.22 -4.76 -0.46
C GLU A 332 39.25 -4.17 -1.49
N ILE A 333 39.65 -4.10 -2.76
CA ILE A 333 38.76 -3.63 -3.84
C ILE A 333 37.55 -4.56 -3.99
N ASN A 334 37.76 -5.88 -3.95
CA ASN A 334 36.67 -6.85 -4.04
C ASN A 334 35.74 -6.77 -2.83
N TYR A 335 36.29 -6.60 -1.63
CA TYR A 335 35.50 -6.41 -0.41
C TYR A 335 34.66 -5.13 -0.47
N LEU A 336 35.28 -4.00 -0.84
CA LEU A 336 34.61 -2.72 -1.04
C LEU A 336 33.49 -2.82 -2.09
N GLN A 337 33.75 -3.52 -3.21
CA GLN A 337 32.74 -3.76 -4.22
C GLN A 337 31.55 -4.56 -3.65
N CYS A 338 31.80 -5.63 -2.89
CA CYS A 338 30.73 -6.38 -2.24
C CYS A 338 29.93 -5.50 -1.27
N GLN A 339 30.60 -4.68 -0.45
CA GLN A 339 29.95 -3.76 0.49
C GLN A 339 29.07 -2.74 -0.24
N ILE A 340 29.60 -2.05 -1.26
CA ILE A 340 28.83 -1.05 -2.02
C ILE A 340 27.61 -1.69 -2.70
N VAL A 341 27.78 -2.87 -3.32
CA VAL A 341 26.66 -3.58 -3.95
C VAL A 341 25.59 -3.93 -2.91
N ASP A 342 26.00 -4.43 -1.76
CA ASP A 342 25.06 -4.77 -0.68
C ASP A 342 24.39 -3.49 -0.13
N SER A 343 25.12 -2.39 0.08
CA SER A 343 24.56 -1.08 0.48
C SER A 343 23.54 -0.56 -0.53
N ILE A 344 23.80 -0.68 -1.84
CA ILE A 344 22.85 -0.31 -2.91
C ILE A 344 21.60 -1.18 -2.86
N LEU A 345 21.74 -2.52 -2.81
CA LEU A 345 20.59 -3.43 -2.85
C LEU A 345 19.77 -3.39 -1.56
N GLN A 346 20.42 -3.13 -0.43
CA GLN A 346 19.77 -2.98 0.86
C GLN A 346 19.23 -1.56 1.08
N SER A 347 19.51 -0.62 0.16
CA SER A 347 18.96 0.72 0.20
C SER A 347 17.43 0.68 0.23
N PRO A 348 16.79 1.55 1.01
CA PRO A 348 15.33 1.52 1.11
C PRO A 348 14.60 1.89 -0.20
N GLU A 349 15.22 2.68 -1.08
CA GLU A 349 14.72 2.95 -2.42
C GLU A 349 14.59 1.68 -3.25
N VAL A 350 15.61 0.80 -3.21
CA VAL A 350 15.58 -0.48 -3.92
C VAL A 350 14.65 -1.47 -3.23
N LYS A 351 14.77 -1.60 -1.90
CA LYS A 351 13.92 -2.49 -1.10
C LYS A 351 12.43 -2.19 -1.22
N HIS A 352 12.04 -0.93 -1.41
CA HIS A 352 10.65 -0.55 -1.63
C HIS A 352 10.02 -1.37 -2.77
N PHE A 353 10.70 -1.51 -3.91
CA PHE A 353 10.17 -2.25 -5.06
C PHE A 353 10.11 -3.75 -4.80
N TYR A 354 11.06 -4.31 -4.04
CA TYR A 354 11.07 -5.72 -3.66
C TYR A 354 10.00 -6.08 -2.62
N ASN A 355 9.80 -5.22 -1.63
CA ASN A 355 8.96 -5.49 -0.47
C ASN A 355 7.48 -5.17 -0.66
N THR A 356 7.11 -4.76 -1.87
CA THR A 356 5.79 -4.25 -2.20
C THR A 356 5.17 -5.06 -3.33
N TYR A 357 4.09 -5.79 -3.03
CA TYR A 357 3.57 -6.81 -3.94
C TYR A 357 3.05 -6.27 -5.28
N TRP A 358 2.54 -5.03 -5.36
CA TRP A 358 2.01 -4.50 -6.63
C TRP A 358 3.11 -4.30 -7.67
N PHE A 359 4.32 -3.90 -7.26
CA PHE A 359 5.45 -3.80 -8.18
C PHE A 359 5.88 -5.17 -8.69
N GLN A 360 5.70 -6.23 -7.89
CA GLN A 360 6.01 -7.60 -8.31
C GLN A 360 5.09 -8.10 -9.45
N LYS A 361 3.99 -7.42 -9.70
CA LYS A 361 3.06 -7.67 -10.82
C LYS A 361 3.25 -6.67 -11.98
N ASP A 362 4.16 -5.70 -11.85
CA ASP A 362 4.41 -4.69 -12.87
C ASP A 362 5.54 -5.12 -13.81
N ASP A 363 5.26 -5.12 -15.11
CA ASP A 363 6.25 -5.46 -16.15
C ASP A 363 7.42 -4.44 -16.19
N GLN A 364 7.24 -3.25 -15.62
CA GLN A 364 8.26 -2.19 -15.54
C GLN A 364 9.07 -2.19 -14.25
N ILE A 365 8.89 -3.15 -13.34
CA ILE A 365 9.61 -3.17 -12.04
C ILE A 365 11.12 -2.99 -12.18
N ASN A 366 11.74 -3.66 -13.14
CA ASN A 366 13.18 -3.58 -13.36
C ASN A 366 13.61 -2.14 -13.73
N TYR A 367 12.80 -1.43 -14.52
CA TYR A 367 13.07 -0.04 -14.86
C TYR A 367 13.06 0.85 -13.61
N TYR A 368 12.08 0.66 -12.71
CA TYR A 368 12.03 1.41 -11.46
C TYR A 368 13.22 1.12 -10.54
N ILE A 369 13.61 -0.14 -10.42
CA ILE A 369 14.78 -0.54 -9.63
C ILE A 369 16.06 0.08 -10.21
N TYR A 370 16.27 0.04 -11.53
CA TYR A 370 17.44 0.67 -12.14
C TYR A 370 17.46 2.19 -11.98
N ALA A 371 16.29 2.83 -12.10
CA ALA A 371 16.17 4.27 -11.84
C ALA A 371 16.52 4.61 -10.38
N ALA A 372 16.09 3.78 -9.42
CA ALA A 372 16.44 3.93 -8.01
C ALA A 372 17.95 3.81 -7.79
N ILE A 373 18.57 2.73 -8.30
CA ILE A 373 20.01 2.48 -8.21
C ILE A 373 20.82 3.66 -8.76
N SER A 374 20.46 4.13 -9.96
CA SER A 374 21.16 5.24 -10.62
C SER A 374 21.20 6.52 -9.77
N ASN A 375 20.16 6.77 -8.96
CA ASN A 375 20.09 7.96 -8.11
C ASN A 375 20.97 7.87 -6.85
N ILE A 376 21.20 6.66 -6.33
CA ILE A 376 21.88 6.46 -5.05
C ILE A 376 23.33 6.01 -5.21
N GLN A 377 23.67 5.34 -6.32
CA GLN A 377 24.95 4.64 -6.48
C GLN A 377 26.17 5.55 -6.27
N GLN A 378 26.14 6.79 -6.79
CA GLN A 378 27.30 7.68 -6.70
C GLN A 378 27.57 8.13 -5.26
N SER A 379 26.52 8.42 -4.48
CA SER A 379 26.67 8.80 -3.08
C SER A 379 27.24 7.63 -2.28
N ILE A 380 26.66 6.44 -2.43
CA ILE A 380 27.10 5.24 -1.71
C ILE A 380 28.56 4.89 -2.07
N ILE A 381 28.92 4.93 -3.35
CA ILE A 381 30.31 4.69 -3.79
C ILE A 381 31.26 5.69 -3.11
N GLN A 382 30.89 6.97 -3.07
CA GLN A 382 31.73 7.99 -2.46
C GLN A 382 31.89 7.76 -0.94
N ASP A 383 30.79 7.51 -0.23
CA ASP A 383 30.79 7.34 1.22
C ASP A 383 31.59 6.10 1.66
N GLU A 384 31.45 4.99 0.94
CA GLU A 384 32.16 3.74 1.25
C GLU A 384 33.66 3.83 0.90
N VAL A 385 34.00 4.48 -0.22
CA VAL A 385 35.41 4.76 -0.57
C VAL A 385 36.05 5.67 0.49
N GLU A 386 35.38 6.74 0.89
CA GLU A 386 35.88 7.65 1.93
C GLU A 386 36.05 6.91 3.26
N SER A 387 35.11 6.04 3.62
CA SER A 387 35.18 5.21 4.83
C SER A 387 36.38 4.26 4.81
N LEU A 388 36.70 3.64 3.67
CA LEU A 388 37.91 2.82 3.51
C LEU A 388 39.19 3.63 3.77
N PHE A 389 39.28 4.83 3.19
CA PHE A 389 40.45 5.69 3.40
C PHE A 389 40.54 6.18 4.85
N MET A 390 39.42 6.53 5.48
CA MET A 390 39.40 6.91 6.90
C MET A 390 39.84 5.77 7.81
N LEU A 391 39.43 4.53 7.50
CA LEU A 391 39.90 3.34 8.23
C LEU A 391 41.42 3.18 8.12
N GLN A 392 41.99 3.32 6.92
CA GLN A 392 43.43 3.25 6.67
C GLN A 392 44.20 4.36 7.43
N ILE A 393 43.65 5.58 7.48
CA ILE A 393 44.23 6.67 8.29
C ILE A 393 44.22 6.32 9.78
N LEU A 394 43.11 5.80 10.30
CA LEU A 394 42.99 5.43 11.71
C LEU A 394 43.96 4.29 12.07
N GLN A 395 44.10 3.28 11.21
CA GLN A 395 45.08 2.20 11.40
C GLN A 395 46.52 2.74 11.43
N LEU A 396 46.86 3.66 10.52
CA LEU A 396 48.17 4.31 10.53
C LEU A 396 48.41 5.11 11.83
N VAL A 397 47.39 5.80 12.35
CA VAL A 397 47.49 6.56 13.61
C VAL A 397 47.64 5.62 14.81
N ASP A 398 46.94 4.49 14.84
CA ASP A 398 47.05 3.51 15.94
C ASP A 398 48.42 2.80 15.95
N ASP A 399 49.06 2.65 14.78
CA ASP A 399 50.39 2.07 14.64
C ASP A 399 51.55 3.03 15.01
N LEU A 400 51.26 4.33 15.14
CA LEU A 400 52.22 5.41 15.50
C LEU A 400 52.27 5.67 17.01
#